data_AF-A0A8B5WUN2-F1
#
_entry.id   AF-A0A8B5WUN2-F1
#
_cell.length_a   1.000
_cell.length_b   1.000
_cell.length_c   1.000
_cell.angle_alpha   90.00
_cell.angle_beta   90.00
_cell.angle_gamma   90.00
#
_symmetry.space_group_name_H-M   'P 1'
#
loop_
_entity.id
_entity.type
_entity.pdbx_description
1 polymer ?
#
loop_
_entity_poly.entity_id
_entity_poly.type
_entity_poly.pdbx_seq_one_letter_code
_entity_poly.pdbx_strand_id
1 'polypeptide(L)' 'MGDKSSHERIGEFLVKIGAMTSDQRNEILDIQKKEPNRLFGEIAVELGYINDAAVDAFLNRNE' A
#
# COMPACT_ATOMS: atom_id res chain seq x y z
N MET A 1 -11.50 -22.38 -9.69
CA MET A 1 -10.34 -21.70 -9.08
C MET A 1 -10.61 -20.22 -9.21
N GLY A 2 -10.85 -19.53 -8.09
CA GLY A 2 -11.57 -18.25 -8.08
C GLY A 2 -10.90 -17.13 -8.87
N ASP A 3 -11.67 -16.53 -9.77
CA ASP A 3 -11.45 -15.22 -10.34
C ASP A 3 -11.47 -14.18 -9.20
N LYS A 4 -10.28 -13.78 -8.74
CA LYS A 4 -10.12 -12.56 -7.94
C LYS A 4 -9.77 -11.46 -8.92
N SER A 5 -10.81 -10.73 -9.32
CA SER A 5 -10.77 -9.35 -9.79
C SER A 5 -9.41 -8.70 -9.52
N SER A 6 -8.71 -8.36 -10.60
CA SER A 6 -7.33 -7.90 -10.73
C SER A 6 -7.03 -6.57 -10.03
N HIS A 7 -7.47 -6.37 -8.80
CA HIS A 7 -7.06 -5.25 -7.96
C HIS A 7 -5.59 -5.45 -7.60
N GLU A 8 -4.71 -4.78 -8.35
CA GLU A 8 -3.30 -4.67 -8.02
C GLU A 8 -3.18 -4.14 -6.58
N ARG A 9 -2.51 -4.88 -5.70
CA ARG A 9 -2.35 -4.46 -4.31
C ARG A 9 -1.54 -3.17 -4.29
N ILE A 10 -1.99 -2.16 -3.53
CA ILE A 10 -1.36 -0.83 -3.47
C ILE A 10 0.16 -0.91 -3.24
N GLY A 11 0.62 -1.79 -2.33
CA GLY A 11 2.05 -1.97 -2.07
C GLY A 11 2.85 -2.47 -3.28
N GLU A 12 2.29 -3.39 -4.08
CA GLU A 12 2.94 -3.87 -5.30
C GLU A 12 2.96 -2.79 -6.39
N PHE A 13 1.85 -2.05 -6.52
CA PHE A 13 1.76 -0.93 -7.46
C PHE A 13 2.79 0.16 -7.13
N LEU A 14 2.89 0.57 -5.87
CA LEU A 14 3.82 1.60 -5.42
C LEU A 14 5.28 1.21 -5.66
N VAL A 15 5.62 -0.08 -5.46
CA VAL A 15 6.95 -0.61 -5.78
C VAL A 15 7.22 -0.56 -7.29
N LYS A 16 6.25 -1.00 -8.09
CA LYS A 16 6.35 -1.02 -9.55
C LYS A 16 6.57 0.35 -10.19
N ILE A 17 5.97 1.41 -9.62
CA ILE A 17 6.16 2.79 -10.11
C ILE A 17 7.38 3.49 -9.48
N GLY A 18 8.11 2.83 -8.59
CA GLY A 18 9.28 3.40 -7.91
C GLY A 18 8.95 4.40 -6.79
N ALA A 19 7.69 4.49 -6.36
CA ALA A 19 7.26 5.35 -5.26
C ALA A 19 7.56 4.73 -3.88
N MET A 20 7.85 3.44 -3.84
CA MET A 20 8.17 2.68 -2.63
C MET A 20 9.23 1.62 -2.95
N THR A 21 10.09 1.27 -2.01
CA THR A 21 11.00 0.13 -2.16
C THR A 21 10.35 -1.17 -1.66
N SER A 22 10.85 -2.32 -2.12
CA SER A 22 10.40 -3.63 -1.61
C SER A 22 10.61 -3.76 -0.08
N ASP A 23 11.65 -3.14 0.47
CA ASP A 23 11.94 -3.16 1.89
C ASP A 23 10.91 -2.33 2.68
N GLN A 24 10.60 -1.12 2.22
CA GLN A 24 9.53 -0.28 2.79
C GLN A 24 8.18 -1.00 2.76
N ARG A 25 7.86 -1.66 1.64
CA ARG A 25 6.65 -2.48 1.52
C ARG A 25 6.62 -3.60 2.57
N ASN A 26 7.73 -4.31 2.76
CA ASN A 26 7.83 -5.41 3.71
C ASN A 26 7.67 -4.92 5.15
N GLU A 27 8.28 -3.79 5.49
CA GLU A 27 8.15 -3.16 6.81
C GLU A 27 6.69 -2.81 7.14
N ILE A 28 5.98 -2.19 6.20
CA ILE A 28 4.55 -1.88 6.35
C ILE A 28 3.74 -3.18 6.55
N LEU A 29 4.00 -4.22 5.75
CA LEU A 29 3.30 -5.49 5.87
C LEU A 29 3.55 -6.18 7.21
N ASP A 30 4.76 -6.07 7.76
CA ASP A 30 5.10 -6.66 9.05
C ASP A 30 4.46 -5.91 10.21
N ILE A 31 4.30 -4.59 10.11
CA ILE A 31 3.50 -3.80 11.05
C ILE A 31 2.02 -4.19 10.95
N GLN A 32 1.46 -4.24 9.73
CA GLN A 32 0.06 -4.61 9.53
C GLN A 32 -0.25 -6.04 10.03
N LYS A 33 0.68 -6.99 9.93
CA LYS A 33 0.51 -8.33 10.52
C LYS A 33 0.40 -8.29 12.04
N LYS A 34 1.13 -7.39 12.70
CA LYS A 34 1.08 -7.18 14.17
C LYS A 34 -0.17 -6.38 14.57
N GLU A 35 -0.63 -5.51 13.69
CA GLU A 35 -1.74 -4.57 13.90
C GLU A 35 -2.79 -4.70 12.78
N PRO A 36 -3.55 -5.81 12.74
CA PRO A 36 -4.43 -6.15 11.60
C PRO A 36 -5.58 -5.16 11.36
N ASN A 37 -5.87 -4.27 12.32
CA ASN A 37 -6.86 -3.22 12.16
C ASN A 37 -6.32 -1.98 11.41
N ARG A 38 -5.00 -1.87 11.23
CA ARG A 38 -4.35 -0.74 10.57
C ARG A 38 -4.31 -0.92 9.05
N LEU A 39 -4.58 0.15 8.32
CA LEU A 39 -4.52 0.14 6.87
C LEU A 39 -3.08 0.30 6.38
N PHE A 40 -2.76 -0.35 5.25
CA PHE A 40 -1.43 -0.26 4.65
C PHE A 40 -1.03 1.20 4.37
N GLY A 41 -1.96 1.98 3.79
CA GLY A 41 -1.72 3.39 3.47
C GLY A 41 -1.48 4.25 4.71
N GLU A 42 -2.21 4.00 5.81
CA GLU A 42 -2.04 4.73 7.08
C GLU A 42 -0.63 4.51 7.66
N ILE A 43 -0.19 3.25 7.72
CA ILE A 43 1.16 2.91 8.17
C ILE A 43 2.22 3.53 7.24
N ALA A 44 1.99 3.49 5.93
CA ALA A 44 2.92 4.07 4.95
C ALA A 44 3.07 5.59 5.08
N VAL A 45 1.99 6.31 5.43
CA VAL A 45 2.03 7.76 5.74
C VAL A 45 2.73 8.00 7.08
N GLU A 46 2.43 7.21 8.12
CA GLU A 46 3.06 7.33 9.44
C GLU A 46 4.59 7.14 9.37
N LEU A 47 5.06 6.20 8.54
CA LEU A 47 6.48 5.96 8.29
C LEU A 47 7.12 7.00 7.35
N GLY A 48 6.33 7.91 6.77
CA GLY A 48 6.80 8.94 5.84
C GLY A 48 7.23 8.41 4.47
N TYR A 49 6.82 7.19 4.09
CA TYR A 49 7.16 6.59 2.80
C TYR A 49 6.30 7.14 1.66
N ILE A 50 5.09 7.56 1.97
CA ILE A 50 4.19 8.26 1.06
C ILE A 50 3.51 9.42 1.80
N ASN A 51 2.85 10.30 1.06
CA ASN A 51 1.99 11.34 1.62
C ASN A 51 0.51 11.02 1.35
N ASP A 52 -0.39 11.72 2.05
CA ASP A 52 -1.84 11.53 1.91
C ASP A 52 -2.31 11.74 0.46
N ALA A 53 -1.72 12.72 -0.25
CA ALA A 53 -2.06 12.99 -1.64
C ALA A 53 -1.78 11.79 -2.58
N ALA A 54 -0.72 11.02 -2.33
CA ALA A 54 -0.41 9.82 -3.10
C ALA A 54 -1.39 8.68 -2.83
N VAL A 55 -1.89 8.57 -1.59
CA VAL A 55 -2.93 7.61 -1.20
C VAL A 55 -4.24 7.96 -1.90
N ASP A 56 -4.67 9.22 -1.82
CA ASP A 56 -5.89 9.70 -2.47
C ASP A 56 -5.87 9.49 -3.98
N ALA A 57 -4.73 9.74 -4.64
CA ALA A 57 -4.58 9.52 -6.07
C ALA A 57 -4.74 8.03 -6.46
N PHE A 58 -4.29 7.09 -5.61
CA PHE A 58 -4.47 5.67 -5.86
C PHE A 58 -5.93 5.22 -5.65
N LEU A 59 -6.58 5.73 -4.59
CA LEU A 59 -7.97 5.40 -4.28
C LEU A 59 -8.92 5.91 -5.37
N ASN A 60 -8.74 7.16 -5.82
CA ASN A 60 -9.57 7.77 -6.88
C ASN A 60 -9.37 7.13 -8.26
N ARG A 61 -8.28 6.37 -8.48
CA ARG A 61 -8.04 5.66 -9.74
C ARG A 61 -8.84 4.36 -9.85
N ASN A 62 -9.36 3.83 -8.74
CA ASN A 62 -10.04 2.54 -8.68
C ASN A 62 -11.54 2.67 -8.32
N GLU A 63 -12.15 3.85 -8.48
CA GLU A 63 -13.61 4.04 -8.46
C GLU A 63 -14.24 3.85 -9.85
#